data_AF-A0A6P8GSY7-F1
#
_entry.id   AF-A0A6P8GSY7-F1
#
_cell.length_a   1.000
_cell.length_b   1.000
_cell.length_c   1.000
_cell.angle_alpha   90.00
_cell.angle_beta   90.00
_cell.angle_gamma   90.00
#
_symmetry.space_group_name_H-M   'P 1'
#
loop_
_entity.id
_entity.type
_entity.pdbx_description
1 polymer ?
#
loop_
_entity_poly.entity_id
_entity_poly.type
_entity_poly.pdbx_seq_one_letter_code
_entity_poly.pdbx_strand_id
1 'polypeptide(L)'
;MALATFSLCLLTLSWMNFPMAHGSDRHAVYWNSSNIHLRREGYTVQVSVNDYLDIYCPHYNLSQRGSLERGVVEQYVLYMVSYRGYRTCDPQMGFKRWECNRPHAPHAPIKFSEKFQRYSAFSLGYEFNVGHEYYYISTPTHHHGHSCLRLRVYVCCSTEEDSEQSPSDYTDNPDIKINEIDEFNPILPKLERSVSGSSPSRDRLMLTVAALLLAAHLVS
;
A
#
# COMPACT_ATOMS: atom_id res chain seq x y z
N MET A 1 11.54 -13.82 47.87
CA MET A 1 10.55 -14.52 47.02
C MET A 1 9.41 -13.61 46.57
N ALA A 2 8.69 -12.91 47.46
CA ALA A 2 7.53 -12.08 47.08
C ALA A 2 7.83 -10.79 46.28
N LEU A 3 8.99 -10.16 46.50
CA LEU A 3 9.39 -8.96 45.75
C LEU A 3 9.78 -9.28 44.29
N ALA A 4 10.34 -10.48 44.06
CA ALA A 4 10.72 -10.93 42.72
C ALA A 4 9.49 -11.25 41.86
N THR A 5 8.44 -11.82 42.46
CA THR A 5 7.18 -12.13 41.74
C THR A 5 6.39 -10.87 41.42
N PHE A 6 6.37 -9.87 42.31
CA PHE A 6 5.76 -8.56 42.03
C PHE A 6 6.47 -7.81 40.90
N SER A 7 7.80 -7.84 40.87
CA SER A 7 8.60 -7.23 39.80
C SER A 7 8.35 -7.90 38.44
N LEU A 8 8.28 -9.24 38.40
CA LEU A 8 7.94 -10.00 37.19
C LEU A 8 6.51 -9.69 36.70
N CYS A 9 5.56 -9.49 37.62
CA CYS A 9 4.18 -9.18 37.28
C CYS A 9 4.03 -7.76 36.68
N LEU A 10 4.77 -6.78 37.21
CA LEU A 10 4.81 -5.42 36.67
C LEU A 10 5.50 -5.34 35.29
N LEU A 11 6.54 -6.14 35.07
CA LEU A 11 7.22 -6.25 33.77
C LEU A 11 6.35 -6.94 32.70
N THR A 12 5.57 -7.95 33.07
CA THR A 12 4.62 -8.59 32.14
C THR A 12 3.45 -7.68 31.78
N LEU A 13 2.94 -6.88 32.72
CA LEU A 13 1.87 -5.91 32.48
C LEU A 13 2.31 -4.72 31.62
N SER A 14 3.57 -4.30 31.68
CA SER A 14 4.09 -3.25 30.80
C SER A 14 4.35 -3.74 29.38
N TRP A 15 4.61 -5.04 29.17
CA TRP A 15 4.78 -5.63 27.84
C TRP A 15 3.46 -5.86 27.09
N MET A 16 2.34 -5.97 27.81
CA MET A 16 1.00 -6.10 27.22
C MET A 16 0.38 -4.76 26.81
N ASN A 17 0.97 -3.63 27.23
CA ASN A 17 0.47 -2.27 26.98
C ASN A 17 1.36 -1.45 26.03
N PHE A 18 2.29 -2.08 25.30
CA PHE A 18 2.92 -1.36 24.20
C PHE A 18 1.91 -1.26 23.07
N PRO A 19 1.41 -0.05 22.73
CA PRO A 19 0.63 0.12 21.52
C PRO A 19 1.44 -0.46 20.37
N MET A 20 0.83 -1.40 19.66
CA MET A 20 1.43 -1.99 18.49
C MET A 20 1.48 -0.85 17.49
N ALA A 21 2.62 -0.15 17.40
CA ALA A 21 2.87 0.79 16.31
C ALA A 21 2.81 -0.04 15.03
N HIS A 22 1.63 -0.08 14.41
CA HIS A 22 1.42 -0.70 13.12
C HIS A 22 2.14 0.20 12.13
N GLY A 23 3.40 -0.15 11.85
CA GLY A 23 4.08 0.39 10.68
C GLY A 23 3.24 0.10 9.44
N SER A 24 3.27 1.00 8.46
CA SER A 24 2.60 0.82 7.17
C SER A 24 2.83 -0.58 6.60
N ASP A 25 1.74 -1.36 6.50
CA ASP A 25 1.79 -2.73 6.01
C ASP A 25 1.82 -2.74 4.47
N ARG A 26 2.43 -3.80 3.91
CA ARG A 26 2.58 -3.98 2.46
C ARG A 26 1.84 -5.21 1.99
N HIS A 27 0.91 -5.03 1.07
CA HIS A 27 0.08 -6.07 0.47
C HIS A 27 0.59 -6.39 -0.93
N ALA A 28 0.97 -7.65 -1.19
CA ALA A 28 1.53 -8.06 -2.48
C ALA A 28 0.50 -8.80 -3.34
N VAL A 29 0.30 -8.38 -4.59
CA VAL A 29 -0.58 -9.04 -5.55
C VAL A 29 0.16 -9.33 -6.85
N TYR A 30 0.27 -10.61 -7.20
CA TYR A 30 0.83 -11.05 -8.49
C TYR A 30 -0.24 -11.02 -9.57
N TRP A 31 -0.05 -10.14 -10.55
CA TRP A 31 -1.05 -9.82 -11.57
C TRP A 31 -0.83 -10.60 -12.86
N ASN A 32 -1.32 -11.84 -12.91
CA ASN A 32 -1.24 -12.70 -14.10
C ASN A 32 -2.46 -13.62 -14.21
N SER A 33 -2.67 -14.23 -15.37
CA SER A 33 -3.83 -15.09 -15.63
C SER A 33 -3.80 -16.42 -14.87
N SER A 34 -2.60 -16.89 -14.49
CA SER A 34 -2.40 -18.08 -13.65
C SER A 34 -2.94 -17.88 -12.23
N ASN A 35 -3.01 -16.64 -11.74
CA ASN A 35 -3.62 -16.32 -10.45
C ASN A 35 -5.15 -16.43 -10.54
N ILE A 36 -5.69 -17.54 -10.03
CA ILE A 36 -7.11 -17.86 -10.08
C ILE A 36 -8.00 -16.83 -9.37
N HIS A 37 -7.47 -16.11 -8.38
CA HIS A 37 -8.22 -15.14 -7.60
C HIS A 37 -8.62 -13.94 -8.47
N LEU A 38 -7.72 -13.50 -9.36
CA LEU A 38 -7.96 -12.35 -10.23
C LEU A 38 -8.94 -12.64 -11.37
N ARG A 39 -9.12 -13.92 -11.74
CA ARG A 39 -10.07 -14.34 -12.78
C ARG A 39 -11.51 -14.41 -12.29
N ARG A 40 -11.71 -14.57 -10.98
CA ARG A 40 -13.04 -14.71 -10.37
C ARG A 40 -13.52 -13.38 -9.80
N GLU A 41 -14.84 -13.23 -9.67
CA GLU A 41 -15.40 -12.14 -8.88
C GLU A 41 -15.10 -12.34 -7.40
N GLY A 42 -14.89 -11.24 -6.68
CA GLY A 42 -14.83 -11.24 -5.22
C GLY A 42 -13.43 -11.30 -4.62
N TYR A 43 -12.34 -11.38 -5.41
CA TYR A 43 -11.00 -11.22 -4.84
C TYR A 43 -10.85 -9.80 -4.26
N THR A 44 -10.69 -9.76 -2.94
CA THR A 44 -10.70 -8.53 -2.15
C THR A 44 -9.47 -8.49 -1.27
N VAL A 45 -8.74 -7.38 -1.33
CA VAL A 45 -7.65 -7.09 -0.38
C VAL A 45 -8.16 -6.01 0.56
N GLN A 46 -8.00 -6.24 1.86
CA GLN A 46 -8.32 -5.27 2.89
C GLN A 46 -7.04 -4.53 3.28
N VAL A 47 -7.09 -3.20 3.29
CA VAL A 47 -5.95 -2.34 3.59
C VAL A 47 -6.35 -1.27 4.61
N SER A 48 -5.39 -0.77 5.38
CA SER A 48 -5.56 0.39 6.22
C SER A 48 -5.11 1.67 5.51
N VAL A 49 -5.50 2.82 6.04
CA VAL A 49 -4.89 4.09 5.62
C VAL A 49 -3.38 4.02 5.87
N ASN A 50 -2.61 4.62 4.98
CA ASN A 50 -1.15 4.59 4.93
C ASN A 50 -0.50 3.26 4.54
N ASP A 51 -1.25 2.17 4.33
CA ASP A 51 -0.70 0.93 3.77
C ASP A 51 -0.30 1.08 2.30
N TYR A 52 0.49 0.12 1.81
CA TYR A 52 0.83 0.00 0.40
C TYR A 52 0.26 -1.28 -0.22
N LEU A 53 -0.21 -1.17 -1.46
CA LEU A 53 -0.47 -2.30 -2.35
C LEU A 53 0.61 -2.35 -3.43
N ASP A 54 1.41 -3.42 -3.41
CA ASP A 54 2.42 -3.73 -4.41
C ASP A 54 1.85 -4.73 -5.43
N ILE A 55 1.56 -4.25 -6.64
CA ILE A 55 1.10 -5.07 -7.78
C ILE A 55 2.30 -5.46 -8.63
N TYR A 56 2.58 -6.75 -8.71
CA TYR A 56 3.68 -7.32 -9.49
C TYR A 56 3.21 -7.72 -10.89
N CYS A 57 3.85 -7.16 -11.91
CA CYS A 57 3.62 -7.52 -13.31
C CYS A 57 4.11 -8.95 -13.63
N PRO A 58 3.54 -9.61 -14.66
CA PRO A 58 4.09 -10.87 -15.17
C PRO A 58 5.55 -10.71 -15.58
N HIS A 59 6.38 -11.66 -15.18
CA HIS A 59 7.81 -11.67 -15.49
C HIS A 59 8.22 -13.04 -16.00
N TYR A 60 8.98 -13.05 -17.09
CA TYR A 60 9.41 -14.26 -17.77
C TYR A 60 10.92 -14.20 -18.04
N ASN A 61 11.62 -15.26 -17.67
CA ASN A 61 13.08 -15.36 -17.87
C ASN A 61 13.42 -15.49 -19.35
N LEU A 62 14.50 -14.83 -19.79
CA LEU A 62 14.94 -14.85 -21.20
C LEU A 62 15.34 -16.25 -21.68
N SER A 63 15.74 -17.15 -20.78
CA SER A 63 16.14 -18.54 -21.10
C SER A 63 15.00 -19.39 -21.66
N GLN A 64 13.75 -18.99 -21.46
CA GLN A 64 12.58 -19.73 -21.97
C GLN A 64 12.19 -19.34 -23.42
N ARG A 65 12.93 -18.43 -24.07
CA ARG A 65 12.69 -17.98 -25.45
C ARG A 65 12.49 -19.12 -26.47
N GLY A 66 13.18 -20.25 -26.29
CA GLY A 66 13.13 -21.38 -27.23
C GLY A 66 11.95 -22.35 -27.04
N SER A 67 11.28 -22.33 -25.87
CA SER A 67 10.10 -23.18 -25.59
C SER A 67 8.79 -22.40 -25.69
N LEU A 68 8.84 -21.07 -25.77
CA LEU A 68 7.69 -20.17 -25.72
C LEU A 68 7.21 -19.69 -27.09
N GLU A 69 7.58 -20.35 -28.21
CA GLU A 69 6.96 -20.04 -29.51
C GLU A 69 5.44 -20.28 -29.53
N ARG A 70 4.88 -20.88 -28.47
CA ARG A 70 3.44 -21.07 -28.26
C ARG A 70 2.88 -20.40 -26.99
N GLY A 71 3.73 -19.77 -26.18
CA GLY A 71 3.35 -19.11 -24.94
C GLY A 71 3.29 -17.60 -25.15
N VAL A 72 2.08 -17.07 -25.20
CA VAL A 72 1.84 -15.63 -25.18
C VAL A 72 2.49 -15.03 -23.92
N VAL A 73 3.43 -14.10 -24.09
CA VAL A 73 3.92 -13.28 -22.96
C VAL A 73 2.80 -12.34 -22.53
N GLU A 74 2.34 -12.50 -21.29
CA GLU A 74 1.24 -11.68 -20.79
C GLU A 74 1.69 -10.24 -20.56
N GLN A 75 0.94 -9.31 -21.13
CA GLN A 75 1.12 -7.88 -20.96
C GLN A 75 -0.24 -7.23 -20.73
N TYR A 76 -0.29 -6.29 -19.79
CA TYR A 76 -1.54 -5.71 -19.31
C TYR A 76 -1.44 -4.20 -19.13
N VAL A 77 -2.56 -3.51 -19.33
CA VAL A 77 -2.77 -2.13 -18.86
C VAL A 77 -3.69 -2.18 -17.64
N LEU A 78 -3.27 -1.59 -16.54
CA LEU A 78 -4.00 -1.53 -15.28
C LEU A 78 -4.81 -0.23 -15.20
N TYR A 79 -6.08 -0.35 -14.85
CA TYR A 79 -7.01 0.77 -14.70
C TYR A 79 -7.60 0.77 -13.31
N MET A 80 -7.80 1.96 -12.76
CA MET A 80 -8.65 2.18 -11.59
C MET A 80 -10.02 2.63 -12.10
N VAL A 81 -11.06 1.86 -11.78
CA VAL A 81 -12.40 2.03 -12.36
C VAL A 81 -13.48 2.15 -11.30
N SER A 82 -14.64 2.65 -11.71
CA SER A 82 -15.86 2.59 -10.89
C SER A 82 -16.35 1.15 -10.69
N TYR A 83 -17.26 0.95 -9.72
CA TYR A 83 -17.92 -0.35 -9.49
C TYR A 83 -18.57 -0.92 -10.77
N ARG A 84 -19.19 -0.05 -11.59
CA ARG A 84 -19.80 -0.48 -12.86
C ARG A 84 -18.73 -1.02 -13.82
N GLY A 85 -17.61 -0.29 -13.97
CA GLY A 85 -16.47 -0.73 -14.79
C GLY A 85 -15.86 -2.05 -14.30
N TYR A 86 -15.78 -2.27 -12.99
CA TYR A 86 -15.33 -3.53 -12.40
C TYR A 86 -16.24 -4.72 -12.74
N ARG A 87 -17.55 -4.50 -12.77
CA ARG A 87 -18.55 -5.53 -13.10
C ARG A 87 -18.57 -5.84 -14.60
N THR A 88 -18.44 -4.82 -15.45
CA THR A 88 -18.47 -4.98 -16.91
C THR A 88 -17.11 -5.19 -17.56
N CYS A 89 -16.01 -5.16 -16.79
CA CYS A 89 -14.64 -5.17 -17.30
C CYS A 89 -14.37 -4.03 -18.31
N ASP A 90 -14.97 -2.86 -18.10
CA ASP A 90 -14.86 -1.72 -19.03
C ASP A 90 -13.80 -0.69 -18.56
N PRO A 91 -12.66 -0.57 -19.26
CA PRO A 91 -11.59 0.38 -18.90
C PRO A 91 -11.98 1.84 -19.12
N GLN A 92 -13.04 2.13 -19.89
CA GLN A 92 -13.49 3.50 -20.16
C GLN A 92 -14.18 4.14 -18.94
N MET A 93 -14.60 3.33 -17.95
CA MET A 93 -15.26 3.80 -16.73
C MET A 93 -14.27 4.16 -15.60
N GLY A 94 -13.08 4.61 -15.96
CA GLY A 94 -12.00 4.91 -15.05
C GLY A 94 -10.80 5.53 -15.75
N PHE A 95 -9.62 5.42 -15.13
CA PHE A 95 -8.39 5.96 -15.68
C PHE A 95 -7.26 4.94 -15.59
N LYS A 96 -6.34 5.05 -16.54
CA LYS A 96 -5.13 4.22 -16.61
C LYS A 96 -4.21 4.54 -15.42
N ARG A 97 -3.82 3.52 -14.67
CA ARG A 97 -2.96 3.65 -13.49
C ARG A 97 -1.52 3.17 -13.74
N TRP A 98 -1.36 2.09 -14.52
CA TRP A 98 -0.05 1.48 -14.79
C TRP A 98 -0.03 0.65 -16.07
N GLU A 99 1.16 0.34 -16.60
CA GLU A 99 1.36 -0.60 -17.71
C GLU A 99 2.40 -1.67 -17.37
N CYS A 100 2.01 -2.93 -17.50
CA CYS A 100 2.88 -4.09 -17.47
C CYS A 100 3.33 -4.43 -18.90
N ASN A 101 4.23 -3.64 -19.47
CA ASN A 101 4.72 -3.75 -20.85
C ASN A 101 6.16 -4.29 -20.98
N ARG A 102 6.82 -4.63 -19.86
CA ARG A 102 8.21 -5.12 -19.82
C ARG A 102 8.29 -6.50 -19.14
N PRO A 103 7.85 -7.58 -19.82
CA PRO A 103 7.84 -8.94 -19.28
C PRO A 103 9.25 -9.52 -19.03
N HIS A 104 10.28 -9.00 -19.70
CA HIS A 104 11.66 -9.49 -19.60
C HIS A 104 12.58 -8.50 -18.87
N ALA A 105 12.08 -7.84 -17.83
CA ALA A 105 12.89 -6.93 -17.02
C ALA A 105 14.14 -7.66 -16.48
N PRO A 106 15.33 -7.00 -16.49
CA PRO A 106 16.62 -7.69 -16.33
C PRO A 106 16.92 -8.23 -14.93
N HIS A 107 16.26 -7.73 -13.89
CA HIS A 107 16.58 -8.07 -12.50
C HIS A 107 15.43 -8.73 -11.75
N ALA A 108 14.24 -8.13 -11.78
CA ALA A 108 13.09 -8.57 -11.01
C ALA A 108 11.79 -8.19 -11.72
N PRO A 109 10.65 -8.81 -11.36
CA PRO A 109 9.35 -8.36 -11.81
C PRO A 109 9.14 -6.89 -11.48
N ILE A 110 8.66 -6.11 -12.46
CA ILE A 110 8.30 -4.72 -12.23
C ILE A 110 7.11 -4.68 -11.28
N LYS A 111 7.17 -3.81 -10.28
CA LYS A 111 6.05 -3.56 -9.37
C LYS A 111 5.54 -2.14 -9.47
N PHE A 112 4.23 -2.03 -9.43
CA PHE A 112 3.52 -0.79 -9.19
C PHE A 112 3.12 -0.75 -7.72
N SER A 113 3.40 0.37 -7.04
CA SER A 113 3.07 0.56 -5.63
C SER A 113 2.03 1.67 -5.50
N GLU A 114 0.88 1.35 -4.92
CA GLU A 114 -0.14 2.33 -4.53
C GLU A 114 -0.07 2.53 -3.02
N LYS A 115 -0.12 3.78 -2.56
CA LYS A 115 -0.25 4.10 -1.13
C LYS A 115 -1.67 4.56 -0.84
N PHE A 116 -2.32 3.95 0.15
CA PHE A 116 -3.69 4.30 0.56
C PHE A 116 -3.67 5.50 1.50
N GLN A 117 -3.30 6.67 0.99
CA GLN A 117 -3.26 7.89 1.77
C GLN A 117 -4.54 8.71 1.61
N ARG A 118 -4.92 9.42 2.67
CA ARG A 118 -6.11 10.29 2.69
C ARG A 118 -5.92 11.56 1.86
N TYR A 119 -4.73 12.13 1.91
CA TYR A 119 -4.39 13.36 1.19
C TYR A 119 -3.23 13.09 0.25
N SER A 120 -3.39 13.48 -1.01
CA SER A 120 -2.32 13.32 -2.00
C SER A 120 -1.52 14.60 -2.15
N ALA A 121 -0.19 14.50 -2.06
CA ALA A 121 0.70 15.62 -2.36
C ALA A 121 0.80 15.92 -3.87
N PHE A 122 0.22 15.07 -4.72
CA PHE A 122 0.21 15.23 -6.16
C PHE A 122 -1.18 15.64 -6.65
N SER A 123 -1.25 16.65 -7.52
CA SER A 123 -2.53 17.17 -8.03
C SER A 123 -3.35 16.17 -8.84
N LEU A 124 -2.70 15.17 -9.44
CA LEU A 124 -3.35 14.03 -10.12
C LEU A 124 -3.25 12.73 -9.29
N GLY A 125 -2.83 12.85 -8.03
CA GLY A 125 -2.78 11.73 -7.11
C GLY A 125 -4.17 11.37 -6.64
N TYR A 126 -4.37 10.10 -6.31
CA TYR A 126 -5.65 9.61 -5.83
C TYR A 126 -5.70 9.64 -4.31
N GLU A 127 -6.89 9.89 -3.77
CA GLU A 127 -7.17 9.99 -2.34
C GLU A 127 -8.07 8.84 -1.89
N PHE A 128 -7.73 8.23 -0.76
CA PHE A 128 -8.38 7.03 -0.27
C PHE A 128 -9.07 7.28 1.07
N ASN A 129 -10.35 6.91 1.14
CA ASN A 129 -11.21 7.13 2.30
C ASN A 129 -11.52 5.81 3.00
N VAL A 130 -11.59 5.88 4.33
CA VAL A 130 -12.00 4.75 5.16
C VAL A 130 -13.45 4.35 4.83
N GLY A 131 -13.74 3.06 4.89
CA GLY A 131 -15.05 2.48 4.58
C GLY A 131 -15.38 2.42 3.09
N HIS A 132 -14.45 2.81 2.21
CA HIS A 132 -14.67 2.81 0.76
C HIS A 132 -14.01 1.63 0.06
N GLU A 133 -14.65 1.19 -1.02
CA GLU A 133 -14.14 0.15 -1.91
C GLU A 133 -13.62 0.77 -3.21
N TYR A 134 -12.44 0.33 -3.62
CA TYR A 134 -11.74 0.77 -4.81
C TYR A 134 -11.49 -0.42 -5.74
N TYR A 135 -11.59 -0.20 -7.05
CA TYR A 135 -11.62 -1.29 -8.01
C TYR A 135 -10.53 -1.13 -9.06
N TYR A 136 -9.78 -2.21 -9.25
CA TYR A 136 -8.75 -2.31 -10.26
C TYR A 136 -9.13 -3.39 -11.26
N ILE A 137 -8.95 -3.10 -12.55
CA ILE A 137 -9.08 -4.07 -13.63
C ILE A 137 -7.88 -3.98 -14.56
N SER A 138 -7.65 -5.04 -15.35
CA SER A 138 -6.67 -4.97 -16.43
C SER A 138 -7.18 -5.54 -17.74
N THR A 139 -6.79 -4.91 -18.83
CA THR A 139 -7.01 -5.43 -20.18
C THR A 139 -5.68 -5.91 -20.79
N PRO A 140 -5.65 -7.07 -21.45
CA PRO A 140 -4.47 -7.51 -22.19
C PRO A 140 -4.14 -6.56 -23.35
N THR A 141 -2.86 -6.34 -23.65
CA THR A 141 -2.43 -5.44 -24.75
C THR A 141 -2.54 -6.07 -26.14
N HIS A 142 -2.37 -7.39 -26.25
CA HIS A 142 -2.26 -8.09 -27.53
C HIS A 142 -3.36 -9.12 -27.81
N HIS A 143 -4.27 -9.36 -26.85
CA HIS A 143 -5.28 -10.41 -26.95
C HIS A 143 -6.69 -9.87 -26.72
N HIS A 144 -7.38 -9.56 -27.81
CA HIS A 144 -8.79 -9.23 -27.75
C HIS A 144 -9.61 -10.49 -27.44
N GLY A 145 -10.30 -10.52 -26.29
CA GLY A 145 -11.27 -11.58 -25.97
C GLY A 145 -11.06 -12.36 -24.66
N HIS A 146 -9.98 -12.12 -23.89
CA HIS A 146 -9.85 -12.72 -22.55
C HIS A 146 -10.68 -11.98 -21.50
N SER A 147 -11.22 -12.72 -20.53
CA SER A 147 -11.84 -12.15 -19.32
C SER A 147 -10.84 -11.25 -18.59
N CYS A 148 -11.25 -10.02 -18.23
CA CYS A 148 -10.36 -9.11 -17.52
C CYS A 148 -9.96 -9.69 -16.15
N LEU A 149 -8.72 -9.40 -15.74
CA LEU A 149 -8.31 -9.61 -14.36
C LEU A 149 -8.81 -8.44 -13.52
N ARG A 150 -9.27 -8.72 -12.31
CA ARG A 150 -9.86 -7.69 -11.46
C ARG A 150 -9.61 -7.92 -9.97
N LEU A 151 -9.51 -6.82 -9.25
CA LEU A 151 -9.24 -6.76 -7.82
C LEU A 151 -10.14 -5.70 -7.18
N ARG A 152 -10.75 -6.04 -6.05
CA ARG A 152 -11.40 -5.08 -5.16
C ARG A 152 -10.46 -4.79 -3.99
N VAL A 153 -10.37 -3.54 -3.59
CA VAL A 153 -9.62 -3.13 -2.40
C VAL A 153 -10.58 -2.43 -1.45
N TYR A 154 -10.65 -2.89 -0.21
CA TYR A 154 -11.47 -2.26 0.83
C TYR A 154 -10.57 -1.56 1.84
N VAL A 155 -10.77 -0.26 2.03
CA VAL A 155 -10.02 0.53 3.01
C VAL A 155 -10.79 0.50 4.32
N CYS A 156 -10.31 -0.26 5.30
CA CYS A 156 -11.11 -0.57 6.49
C CYS A 156 -10.91 0.39 7.67
N CYS A 157 -9.66 0.77 7.95
CA CYS A 157 -9.30 1.40 9.21
C CYS A 157 -8.40 2.62 8.98
N SER A 158 -8.58 3.65 9.81
CA SER A 158 -7.56 4.68 10.01
C SER A 158 -6.45 4.12 10.90
N THR A 159 -5.21 4.53 10.63
CA THR A 159 -4.13 4.38 11.62
C THR A 159 -4.42 5.30 12.81
N GLU A 160 -4.21 4.84 14.04
CA GLU A 160 -4.53 5.59 15.27
C GLU A 160 -3.86 6.99 15.34
N GLU A 161 -2.81 7.21 14.55
CA GLU A 161 -2.14 8.50 14.37
C GLU A 161 -3.03 9.59 13.72
N ASP A 162 -4.08 9.20 13.00
CA ASP A 162 -4.99 10.13 12.30
C ASP A 162 -6.23 10.50 13.16
N SER A 163 -6.38 9.88 14.34
CA SER A 163 -7.52 10.12 15.26
C SER A 163 -7.34 11.35 16.16
N GLU A 164 -6.13 11.91 16.26
CA GLU A 164 -5.87 13.11 17.08
C GLU A 164 -6.05 14.43 16.34
N GLN A 165 -6.35 14.41 15.04
CA GLN A 165 -6.65 15.63 14.30
C GLN A 165 -8.16 15.82 14.16
N SER A 166 -8.81 16.09 15.29
CA SER A 166 -10.11 16.75 15.28
C SER A 166 -9.99 18.05 14.45
N PRO A 167 -10.96 18.41 13.60
CA PRO A 167 -10.95 19.71 12.95
C PRO A 167 -11.00 20.76 14.06
N SER A 168 -9.93 21.54 14.22
CA SER A 168 -10.00 22.77 14.98
C SER A 168 -11.10 23.61 14.34
N ASP A 169 -12.16 23.85 15.10
CA ASP A 169 -13.22 24.80 14.85
C ASP A 169 -12.59 26.13 14.42
N TYR A 170 -12.53 26.38 13.11
CA TYR A 170 -12.08 27.67 12.59
C TYR A 170 -13.19 28.66 12.90
N THR A 171 -13.04 29.34 14.04
CA THR A 171 -13.83 30.49 14.42
C THR A 171 -13.95 31.46 13.24
N ASP A 172 -15.19 31.62 12.78
CA ASP A 172 -15.65 32.66 11.90
C ASP A 172 -15.28 34.02 12.50
N ASN A 173 -14.27 34.68 11.94
CA ASN A 173 -13.90 36.05 12.29
C ASN A 173 -14.14 36.92 11.05
N PRO A 174 -15.24 37.68 10.99
CA PRO A 174 -15.53 38.54 9.86
C PRO A 174 -14.88 39.90 10.13
N ASP A 175 -13.63 40.10 9.67
CA ASP A 175 -13.10 41.43 9.31
C ASP A 175 -11.62 41.34 8.91
N ILE A 176 -11.34 40.94 7.67
CA ILE A 176 -10.07 41.28 7.02
C ILE A 176 -10.39 41.82 5.63
N LYS A 177 -10.32 43.15 5.50
CA LYS A 177 -10.39 43.86 4.22
C LYS A 177 -9.15 43.52 3.41
N ILE A 178 -9.34 42.81 2.29
CA ILE A 178 -8.30 42.51 1.32
C ILE A 178 -7.96 43.80 0.58
N ASN A 179 -6.79 44.36 0.85
CA ASN A 179 -6.08 45.26 -0.05
C ASN A 179 -4.62 44.82 -0.12
N GLU A 180 -4.05 44.94 -1.32
CA GLU A 180 -2.66 44.72 -1.71
C GLU A 180 -2.24 43.26 -1.96
N ILE A 181 -2.62 42.81 -3.15
CA ILE A 181 -1.88 41.81 -3.93
C ILE A 181 -0.79 42.58 -4.67
N ASP A 182 0.42 42.61 -4.12
CA ASP A 182 1.66 42.63 -4.89
C ASP A 182 2.81 42.41 -3.91
N GLU A 183 3.75 41.54 -4.29
CA GLU A 183 5.00 41.23 -3.57
C GLU A 183 4.96 40.04 -2.59
N PHE A 184 4.95 38.82 -3.15
CA PHE A 184 5.61 37.69 -2.49
C PHE A 184 6.38 36.84 -3.51
N ASN A 185 7.71 36.90 -3.40
CA ASN A 185 8.65 36.09 -4.16
C ASN A 185 8.86 34.74 -3.44
N PRO A 186 8.53 33.57 -4.03
CA PRO A 186 8.76 32.30 -3.36
C PRO A 186 10.22 31.86 -3.52
N ILE A 187 11.03 32.03 -2.46
CA ILE A 187 12.28 31.30 -2.31
C ILE A 187 11.91 29.82 -2.04
N LEU A 188 12.14 28.98 -3.05
CA LEU A 188 11.88 27.54 -3.02
C LEU A 188 12.83 26.84 -2.02
N PRO A 189 12.33 26.12 -0.99
CA PRO A 189 13.19 25.32 -0.14
C PRO A 189 13.72 24.09 -0.90
N LYS A 190 15.02 23.82 -0.79
CA LYS A 190 15.70 22.66 -1.36
C LYS A 190 15.13 21.35 -0.80
N LEU A 191 14.85 20.41 -1.70
CA LEU A 191 14.43 19.05 -1.41
C LEU A 191 15.59 18.27 -0.74
N GLU A 192 15.51 18.02 0.56
CA GLU A 192 16.42 17.10 1.24
C GLU A 192 16.01 15.65 1.02
N ARG A 193 17.02 14.79 0.88
CA ARG A 193 16.90 13.40 0.42
C ARG A 193 16.10 12.54 1.41
N SER A 194 15.21 11.71 0.86
CA SER A 194 14.50 10.65 1.56
C SER A 194 15.45 9.70 2.30
N VAL A 195 15.24 9.55 3.60
CA VAL A 195 15.86 8.52 4.44
C VAL A 195 15.27 7.16 4.06
N SER A 196 16.15 6.21 3.77
CA SER A 196 15.81 4.80 3.54
C SER A 196 15.29 4.19 4.84
N GLY A 197 13.96 4.05 4.98
CA GLY A 197 13.34 3.36 6.11
C GLY A 197 13.57 1.85 6.03
N SER A 198 14.33 1.30 6.97
CA SER A 198 14.40 -0.14 7.24
C SER A 198 13.10 -0.62 7.89
N SER A 199 12.59 -1.76 7.43
CA SER A 199 11.32 -2.35 7.91
C SER A 199 11.43 -2.78 9.39
N PRO A 200 10.50 -2.34 10.27
CA PRO A 200 10.54 -2.63 11.71
C PRO A 200 10.19 -4.09 12.08
N SER A 201 9.78 -4.91 11.11
CA SER A 201 9.37 -6.31 11.35
C SER A 201 10.54 -7.23 11.71
N ARG A 202 11.73 -6.99 11.16
CA ARG A 202 12.92 -7.82 11.39
C ARG A 202 13.60 -7.52 12.73
N ASP A 203 13.60 -6.27 13.16
CA ASP A 203 14.27 -5.84 14.39
C ASP A 203 13.49 -6.31 15.63
N ARG A 204 12.16 -6.36 15.56
CA ARG A 204 11.31 -6.91 16.63
C ARG A 204 11.55 -8.41 16.86
N LEU A 205 11.74 -9.19 15.79
CA LEU A 205 12.00 -10.63 15.92
C LEU A 205 13.35 -10.88 16.61
N MET A 206 14.36 -10.10 16.26
CA MET A 206 15.70 -10.19 16.87
C MET A 206 15.70 -9.77 18.34
N LEU A 207 14.95 -8.72 18.72
CA LEU A 207 14.80 -8.33 20.12
C LEU A 207 14.06 -9.40 20.94
N THR A 208 13.02 -10.03 20.40
CA THR A 208 12.30 -11.09 21.11
C THR A 208 13.16 -12.33 21.35
N VAL A 209 14.00 -12.71 20.38
CA VAL A 209 14.93 -13.84 20.54
C VAL A 209 16.04 -13.50 21.55
N ALA A 210 16.58 -12.28 21.52
CA ALA A 210 17.58 -11.83 22.48
C ALA A 210 17.05 -11.77 23.91
N ALA A 211 15.80 -11.31 24.10
CA ALA A 211 15.16 -11.27 25.41
C ALA A 211 14.88 -12.68 25.98
N LEU A 212 14.48 -13.63 25.13
CA LEU A 212 14.30 -15.04 25.52
C LEU A 212 15.62 -15.71 25.92
N LEU A 213 16.71 -15.43 25.19
CA LEU A 213 18.05 -15.95 25.51
C LEU A 213 18.59 -15.38 26.83
N LEU A 214 18.37 -14.08 27.08
CA LEU A 214 18.75 -13.45 28.34
C LEU A 214 17.92 -13.96 29.52
N ALA A 215 16.61 -14.19 29.33
CA ALA A 215 15.76 -14.80 30.35
C ALA A 215 16.18 -16.23 30.69
N ALA A 216 16.59 -17.02 29.69
CA ALA A 216 17.11 -18.38 29.92
C ALA A 216 18.42 -18.39 30.72
N HIS A 217 19.30 -17.40 30.51
CA HIS A 217 20.55 -17.26 31.26
C HIS A 217 20.38 -16.75 32.69
N LEU A 218 19.28 -16.05 33.00
CA LEU A 218 18.97 -15.55 34.34
C LEU A 218 18.24 -16.58 35.23
N VAL A 219 17.76 -17.69 34.64
CA VAL A 219 17.02 -18.76 35.33
C VAL A 219 17.88 -20.01 35.56
N SER A 220 19.05 -20.10 34.92
CA SER A 220 20.07 -21.13 35.20
C SER A 220 21.07 -20.66 36.26
#